data_AF-A0A9E8NDA2-F1
#
_entry.id   AF-A0A9E8NDA2-F1
#
_cell.length_a   1.000
_cell.length_b   1.000
_cell.length_c   1.000
_cell.angle_alpha   90.00
_cell.angle_beta   90.00
_cell.angle_gamma   90.00
#
_symmetry.space_group_name_H-M   'P 1'
#
loop_
_entity.id
_entity.type
_entity.pdbx_description
1 polymer ?
#
loop_
_entity_poly.entity_id
_entity_poly.type
_entity_poly.pdbx_seq_one_letter_code
_entity_poly.pdbx_strand_id
1 'polypeptide(L)'
;MTEQDEDLILYGTQYVQILMRLASDPECPKDYYCLTILTSYCQGKLARRQLKAIEEIEKQIIGFEGDTTAALDKWRADFLTFSALATHPMPVSETVADALAFFLLVGPHRILNFNKISESQSGFLHYIASNESYREYCYVNKETGFWEVSKTEFKEADVKWF
;
A
#
# COMPACT_ATOMS: atom_id res chain seq x y z
N MET A 1 -10.27 -12.39 -25.04
CA MET A 1 -10.86 -12.33 -23.68
C MET A 1 -10.30 -13.46 -22.82
N THR A 2 -8.98 -13.51 -22.64
CA THR A 2 -8.28 -14.57 -21.87
C THR A 2 -7.21 -14.02 -20.93
N GLU A 3 -6.97 -12.70 -20.93
CA GLU A 3 -5.90 -12.08 -20.11
C GLU A 3 -6.32 -11.77 -18.66
N GLN A 4 -7.63 -11.78 -18.33
CA GLN A 4 -8.09 -11.44 -16.97
C GLN A 4 -7.95 -12.59 -15.95
N ASP A 5 -7.85 -13.84 -16.39
CA ASP A 5 -7.73 -14.99 -15.49
C ASP A 5 -6.29 -15.24 -15.02
N GLU A 6 -5.29 -14.76 -15.77
CA GLU A 6 -3.87 -14.95 -15.43
C GLU A 6 -3.45 -14.14 -14.20
N ASP A 7 -4.03 -12.95 -14.00
CA ASP A 7 -3.68 -12.06 -12.89
C ASP A 7 -4.15 -12.60 -11.53
N LEU A 8 -5.31 -13.27 -11.50
CA LEU A 8 -5.90 -13.83 -10.27
C LEU A 8 -4.97 -14.83 -9.58
N ILE A 9 -4.14 -15.52 -10.36
CA ILE A 9 -3.20 -16.53 -9.84
C ILE A 9 -2.08 -15.87 -9.04
N LEU A 10 -1.70 -14.62 -9.34
CA LEU A 10 -0.52 -13.97 -8.77
C LEU A 10 -0.78 -13.20 -7.45
N TYR A 11 -2.00 -13.22 -6.91
CA TYR A 11 -2.36 -12.56 -5.65
C TYR A 11 -2.14 -13.44 -4.41
N GLY A 12 -0.94 -14.00 -4.26
CA GLY A 12 -0.54 -14.88 -3.14
C GLY A 12 0.81 -14.50 -2.54
N THR A 13 1.01 -14.72 -1.24
CA THR A 13 2.27 -14.40 -0.55
C THR A 13 3.43 -15.23 -1.11
N GLN A 14 3.15 -16.43 -1.62
CA GLN A 14 4.12 -17.30 -2.29
C GLN A 14 4.70 -16.73 -3.59
N TYR A 15 4.04 -15.74 -4.22
CA TYR A 15 4.50 -15.16 -5.48
C TYR A 15 5.35 -13.90 -5.29
N VAL A 16 5.48 -13.38 -4.07
CA VAL A 16 6.21 -12.14 -3.77
C VAL A 16 7.64 -12.19 -4.32
N GLN A 17 8.41 -13.22 -4.00
CA GLN A 17 9.80 -13.33 -4.48
C GLN A 17 9.91 -13.48 -6.00
N ILE A 18 8.97 -14.19 -6.63
CA ILE A 18 8.94 -14.34 -8.09
C ILE A 18 8.68 -12.98 -8.74
N LEU A 19 7.69 -12.23 -8.24
CA LEU A 19 7.38 -10.89 -8.72
C LEU A 19 8.54 -9.91 -8.49
N MET A 20 9.22 -9.97 -7.34
CA MET A 20 10.42 -9.17 -7.07
C MET A 20 11.55 -9.49 -8.06
N ARG A 21 11.76 -10.78 -8.36
CA ARG A 21 12.79 -11.22 -9.33
C ARG A 21 12.49 -10.69 -10.73
N LEU A 22 11.25 -10.86 -11.20
CA LEU A 22 10.82 -10.40 -12.52
C LEU A 22 10.86 -8.86 -12.61
N ALA A 23 10.46 -8.15 -11.54
CA ALA A 23 10.53 -6.69 -11.48
C ALA A 23 11.95 -6.13 -11.39
N SER A 24 12.95 -6.98 -11.14
CA SER A 24 14.36 -6.57 -11.06
C SER A 24 15.17 -6.96 -12.30
N ASP A 25 14.59 -7.78 -13.18
CA ASP A 25 15.27 -8.30 -14.36
C ASP A 25 15.13 -7.31 -15.53
N PRO A 26 16.22 -6.65 -15.98
CA PRO A 26 16.16 -5.69 -17.08
C PRO A 26 15.79 -6.33 -18.43
N GLU A 27 15.93 -7.66 -18.56
CA GLU A 27 15.54 -8.41 -19.76
C GLU A 27 14.07 -8.84 -19.69
N CYS A 28 13.38 -8.66 -18.56
CA CYS A 28 11.96 -8.98 -18.43
C CYS A 28 11.11 -7.89 -19.13
N PRO A 29 10.37 -8.22 -20.22
CA PRO A 29 9.58 -7.21 -20.94
C PRO A 29 8.40 -6.65 -20.13
N LYS A 30 8.12 -7.24 -18.97
CA LYS A 30 6.99 -6.95 -18.09
C LYS A 30 7.45 -6.64 -16.65
N ASP A 31 8.70 -6.26 -16.46
CA ASP A 31 9.28 -5.89 -15.15
C ASP A 31 8.39 -4.87 -14.39
N TYR A 32 8.00 -3.79 -15.06
CA TYR A 32 7.13 -2.76 -14.52
C TYR A 32 5.75 -3.32 -14.15
N TYR A 33 5.19 -4.18 -15.01
CA TYR A 33 3.89 -4.81 -14.77
C TYR A 33 3.93 -5.70 -13.53
N CYS A 34 4.98 -6.51 -13.37
CA CYS A 34 5.20 -7.32 -12.17
C CYS A 34 5.26 -6.47 -10.90
N LEU A 35 5.94 -5.32 -10.94
CA LEU A 35 5.98 -4.39 -9.81
C LEU A 35 4.59 -3.82 -9.49
N THR A 36 3.75 -3.56 -10.50
CA THR A 36 2.38 -3.09 -10.29
C THR A 36 1.49 -4.12 -9.59
N ILE A 37 1.61 -5.40 -9.97
CA ILE A 37 0.89 -6.52 -9.31
C ILE A 37 1.35 -6.64 -7.87
N LEU A 38 2.67 -6.67 -7.65
CA LEU A 38 3.28 -6.76 -6.33
C LEU A 38 2.81 -5.62 -5.42
N THR A 39 2.84 -4.40 -5.93
CA THR A 39 2.39 -3.20 -5.23
C THR A 39 0.91 -3.29 -4.87
N SER A 40 0.04 -3.59 -5.84
CA SER A 40 -1.41 -3.65 -5.64
C SER A 40 -1.81 -4.74 -4.63
N TYR A 41 -1.17 -5.92 -4.71
CA TYR A 41 -1.38 -6.99 -3.75
C TYR A 41 -1.03 -6.54 -2.33
N CYS A 42 0.18 -5.98 -2.15
CA CYS A 42 0.71 -5.57 -0.85
C CYS A 42 -0.05 -4.39 -0.24
N GLN A 43 -0.46 -3.41 -1.05
CA GLN A 43 -1.35 -2.33 -0.66
C GLN A 43 -2.65 -2.87 -0.08
N GLY A 44 -3.28 -3.84 -0.75
CA GLY A 44 -4.51 -4.46 -0.26
C GLY A 44 -4.35 -5.15 1.11
N LYS A 45 -3.17 -5.73 1.39
CA LYS A 45 -2.85 -6.33 2.69
C LYS A 45 -2.65 -5.29 3.78
N LEU A 46 -1.90 -4.23 3.49
CA LEU A 46 -1.66 -3.11 4.42
C LEU A 46 -2.93 -2.31 4.69
N ALA A 47 -3.71 -1.96 3.66
CA ALA A 47 -4.95 -1.20 3.79
C ALA A 47 -5.96 -1.89 4.72
N ARG A 48 -6.00 -3.22 4.68
CA ARG A 48 -6.86 -4.06 5.54
C ARG A 48 -6.17 -4.57 6.80
N ARG A 49 -4.94 -4.14 7.07
CA ARG A 49 -4.10 -4.59 8.20
C ARG A 49 -4.12 -6.11 8.39
N GLN A 50 -3.93 -6.87 7.30
CA GLN A 50 -3.91 -8.34 7.34
C GLN A 50 -2.58 -8.84 7.90
N LEU A 51 -2.37 -8.72 9.22
CA LEU A 51 -1.07 -8.87 9.90
C LEU A 51 -0.32 -10.16 9.54
N LYS A 52 -1.01 -11.31 9.48
CA LYS A 52 -0.39 -12.60 9.08
C LYS A 52 0.20 -12.55 7.67
N ALA A 53 -0.54 -11.98 6.72
CA ALA A 53 -0.07 -11.85 5.34
C ALA A 53 1.05 -10.82 5.24
N ILE A 54 0.99 -9.74 6.02
CA ILE A 54 2.04 -8.72 6.08
C ILE A 54 3.35 -9.35 6.58
N GLU A 55 3.31 -10.11 7.68
CA GLU A 55 4.48 -10.81 8.24
C GLU A 55 5.08 -11.82 7.24
N GLU A 56 4.23 -12.55 6.51
CA GLU A 56 4.69 -13.45 5.44
C GLU A 56 5.40 -12.69 4.31
N ILE A 57 4.84 -11.57 3.86
CA ILE A 57 5.44 -10.72 2.82
C ILE A 57 6.78 -10.14 3.30
N GLU A 58 6.86 -9.65 4.54
CA GLU A 58 8.11 -9.15 5.14
C GLU A 58 9.22 -10.21 5.09
N LYS A 59 8.93 -11.45 5.50
CA LYS A 59 9.89 -12.56 5.42
C LYS A 59 10.38 -12.81 4.00
N GLN A 60 9.49 -12.75 3.02
CA GLN A 60 9.82 -12.91 1.60
C GLN A 60 10.72 -11.78 1.09
N ILE A 61 10.46 -10.52 1.49
CA ILE A 61 11.24 -9.33 1.13
C ILE A 61 12.64 -9.36 1.77
N ILE A 62 12.74 -9.76 3.03
CA ILE A 62 14.00 -9.84 3.78
C ILE A 62 14.88 -10.96 3.23
N GLY A 63 14.28 -12.12 2.90
CA GLY A 63 14.98 -13.27 2.35
C GLY A 63 15.25 -13.21 0.83
N PHE A 64 14.98 -12.09 0.16
CA PHE A 64 15.24 -11.96 -1.27
C PHE A 64 16.72 -11.68 -1.54
N GLU A 65 17.39 -12.60 -2.25
CA GLU A 65 18.84 -12.57 -2.55
C GLU A 65 19.17 -12.13 -3.99
N GLY A 66 18.25 -11.44 -4.69
CA GLY A 66 18.48 -10.94 -6.06
C GLY A 66 18.95 -9.50 -6.11
N ASP A 67 19.52 -9.10 -7.26
CA ASP A 67 19.72 -7.70 -7.59
C ASP A 67 18.39 -6.96 -7.61
N THR A 68 18.41 -5.66 -7.33
CA THR A 68 17.23 -4.82 -7.23
C THR A 68 17.37 -3.57 -8.09
N THR A 69 16.27 -3.15 -8.70
CA THR A 69 16.17 -1.82 -9.32
C THR A 69 15.87 -0.77 -8.25
N ALA A 70 16.20 0.50 -8.53
CA ALA A 70 15.89 1.59 -7.61
C ALA A 70 14.38 1.71 -7.29
N ALA A 71 13.52 1.36 -8.24
CA ALA A 71 12.07 1.33 -8.04
C ALA A 71 11.67 0.23 -7.05
N LEU A 72 12.24 -0.98 -7.18
CA LEU A 72 11.96 -2.07 -6.26
C LEU A 72 12.52 -1.78 -4.86
N ASP A 73 13.72 -1.21 -4.74
CA ASP A 73 14.28 -0.86 -3.43
C ASP A 73 13.47 0.20 -2.72
N LYS A 74 13.00 1.21 -3.44
CA LYS A 74 12.07 2.18 -2.87
C LYS A 74 10.78 1.50 -2.40
N TRP A 75 10.19 0.63 -3.22
CA TRP A 75 8.99 -0.12 -2.84
C TRP A 75 9.22 -0.99 -1.59
N ARG A 76 10.37 -1.69 -1.50
CA ARG A 76 10.74 -2.51 -0.33
C ARG A 76 10.81 -1.65 0.93
N ALA A 77 11.51 -0.52 0.85
CA ALA A 77 11.68 0.39 1.99
C ALA A 77 10.32 0.95 2.46
N ASP A 78 9.48 1.40 1.52
CA ASP A 78 8.13 1.91 1.82
C ASP A 78 7.28 0.80 2.48
N PHE A 79 7.22 -0.39 1.88
CA PHE A 79 6.43 -1.50 2.41
C PHE A 79 6.90 -1.90 3.83
N LEU A 80 8.21 -2.09 4.02
CA LEU A 80 8.76 -2.48 5.33
C LEU A 80 8.46 -1.40 6.39
N THR A 81 8.58 -0.12 6.05
CA THR A 81 8.24 0.98 6.95
C THR A 81 6.76 0.94 7.37
N PHE A 82 5.85 0.79 6.42
CA PHE A 82 4.41 0.78 6.72
C PHE A 82 3.94 -0.52 7.37
N SER A 83 4.62 -1.63 7.10
CA SER A 83 4.37 -2.92 7.75
C SER A 83 4.76 -2.87 9.24
N ALA A 84 5.86 -2.20 9.59
CA ALA A 84 6.24 -1.95 10.97
C ALA A 84 5.16 -1.14 11.71
N LEU A 85 4.58 -0.10 11.07
CA LEU A 85 3.48 0.68 11.63
C LEU A 85 2.18 -0.12 11.74
N ALA A 86 1.93 -1.09 10.85
CA ALA A 86 0.76 -1.97 10.94
C ALA A 86 0.81 -2.82 12.20
N THR A 87 1.99 -3.37 12.49
CA THR A 87 2.24 -4.30 13.60
C THR A 87 2.45 -3.57 14.93
N HIS A 88 3.09 -2.41 14.90
CA HIS A 88 3.38 -1.57 16.07
C HIS A 88 2.93 -0.13 15.81
N PRO A 89 1.62 0.17 15.96
CA PRO A 89 1.11 1.52 15.81
C PRO A 89 1.81 2.48 16.77
N MET A 90 2.28 3.61 16.24
CA MET A 90 2.98 4.65 16.99
C MET A 90 2.70 6.02 16.35
N PRO A 91 2.86 7.13 17.09
CA PRO A 91 2.70 8.46 16.51
C PRO A 91 3.56 8.65 15.25
N VAL A 92 3.00 9.33 14.26
CA VAL A 92 3.63 9.60 12.97
C VAL A 92 3.62 11.09 12.64
N SER A 93 4.64 11.55 11.93
CA SER A 93 4.64 12.89 11.36
C SER A 93 3.65 12.96 10.19
N GLU A 94 3.25 14.18 9.84
CA GLU A 94 2.41 14.43 8.67
C GLU A 94 3.04 13.90 7.38
N THR A 95 4.36 14.05 7.21
CA THR A 95 5.08 13.50 6.05
C THR A 95 4.98 11.97 5.96
N VAL A 96 5.05 11.26 7.09
CA VAL A 96 4.88 9.80 7.12
C VAL A 96 3.43 9.41 6.83
N ALA A 97 2.47 10.16 7.37
CA ALA A 97 1.06 9.95 7.08
C ALA A 97 0.71 10.21 5.61
N ASP A 98 1.27 11.25 4.99
CA ASP A 98 1.12 11.56 3.56
C ASP A 98 1.69 10.43 2.71
N ALA A 99 2.89 9.96 3.03
CA ALA A 99 3.54 8.86 2.33
C ALA A 99 2.75 7.55 2.46
N LEU A 100 2.25 7.25 3.67
CA LEU A 100 1.40 6.10 3.93
C LEU A 100 0.09 6.18 3.13
N ALA A 101 -0.62 7.30 3.20
CA ALA A 101 -1.88 7.48 2.49
C ALA A 101 -1.70 7.42 0.97
N PHE A 102 -0.64 8.03 0.45
CA PHE A 102 -0.28 7.94 -0.97
C PHE A 102 0.01 6.49 -1.36
N PHE A 103 0.83 5.78 -0.56
CA PHE A 103 1.14 4.38 -0.79
C PHE A 103 -0.12 3.52 -0.78
N LEU A 104 -1.05 3.72 0.16
CA LEU A 104 -2.25 2.89 0.28
C LEU A 104 -3.27 3.12 -0.84
N LEU A 105 -3.49 4.38 -1.24
CA LEU A 105 -4.56 4.72 -2.18
C LEU A 105 -4.13 4.66 -3.65
N VAL A 106 -2.92 5.14 -3.94
CA VAL A 106 -2.45 5.35 -5.31
C VAL A 106 -1.24 4.46 -5.59
N GLY A 107 -0.21 4.58 -4.76
CA GLY A 107 1.11 4.03 -5.05
C GLY A 107 1.73 4.65 -6.32
N PRO A 108 2.90 4.15 -6.74
CA PRO A 108 3.63 4.72 -7.88
C PRO A 108 2.98 4.47 -9.25
N HIS A 109 1.97 3.60 -9.34
CA HIS A 109 1.51 3.07 -10.64
C HIS A 109 0.07 3.43 -11.02
N ARG A 110 -0.75 3.92 -10.09
CA ARG A 110 -2.14 4.32 -10.39
C ARG A 110 -2.19 5.79 -10.80
N ILE A 111 -3.03 6.10 -11.77
CA ILE A 111 -3.31 7.47 -12.19
C ILE A 111 -4.60 7.91 -11.49
N LEU A 112 -4.48 8.42 -10.28
CA LEU A 112 -5.57 8.98 -9.49
C LEU A 112 -5.17 10.37 -9.00
N ASN A 113 -6.14 11.28 -8.93
CA ASN A 113 -5.94 12.57 -8.25
C ASN A 113 -5.88 12.31 -6.75
N PHE A 114 -4.71 12.51 -6.14
CA PHE A 114 -4.49 12.37 -4.71
C PHE A 114 -4.47 13.73 -4.03
N ASN A 115 -5.32 13.93 -3.02
CA ASN A 115 -5.39 15.17 -2.27
C ASN A 115 -5.57 14.90 -0.78
N LYS A 116 -4.93 15.72 0.07
CA LYS A 116 -5.29 15.87 1.48
C LYS A 116 -6.48 16.82 1.58
N ILE A 117 -7.58 16.37 2.18
CA ILE A 117 -8.82 17.15 2.30
C ILE A 117 -8.77 18.04 3.55
N SER A 118 -8.44 17.45 4.69
CA SER A 118 -8.56 18.12 5.99
C SER A 118 -7.72 17.43 7.07
N GLU A 119 -7.65 18.10 8.22
CA GLU A 119 -7.25 17.53 9.49
C GLU A 119 -8.40 17.70 10.49
N SER A 120 -8.80 16.61 11.15
CA SER A 120 -9.88 16.60 12.12
C SER A 120 -9.39 17.08 13.49
N GLN A 121 -10.32 17.53 14.35
CA GLN A 121 -9.97 17.93 15.73
C GLN A 121 -9.42 16.77 16.56
N SER A 122 -9.73 15.54 16.15
CA SER A 122 -9.29 14.30 16.79
C SER A 122 -7.91 13.83 16.30
N GLY A 123 -7.20 14.64 15.49
CA GLY A 123 -5.84 14.34 15.00
C GLY A 123 -5.78 13.43 13.77
N PHE A 124 -6.90 13.24 13.08
CA PHE A 124 -6.95 12.47 11.84
C PHE A 124 -6.64 13.33 10.62
N LEU A 125 -5.71 12.86 9.80
CA LEU A 125 -5.50 13.40 8.46
C LEU A 125 -6.39 12.66 7.46
N HIS A 126 -7.12 13.41 6.65
CA HIS A 126 -8.09 12.89 5.70
C HIS A 126 -7.54 13.04 4.27
N TYR A 127 -7.50 11.94 3.54
CA TYR A 127 -7.00 11.88 2.17
C TYR A 127 -8.05 11.27 1.24
N ILE A 128 -8.00 11.69 -0.02
CA ILE A 128 -8.81 11.12 -1.10
C ILE A 128 -7.94 10.83 -2.31
N ALA A 129 -8.16 9.67 -2.92
CA ALA A 129 -7.74 9.35 -4.27
C ALA A 129 -8.97 9.18 -5.16
N SER A 130 -9.00 9.85 -6.31
CA SER A 130 -10.19 9.84 -7.16
C SER A 130 -9.92 10.07 -8.64
N ASN A 131 -10.86 9.62 -9.47
CA ASN A 131 -11.03 10.02 -10.85
C ASN A 131 -12.54 10.19 -11.14
N GLU A 132 -12.95 10.20 -12.41
CA GLU A 132 -14.35 10.40 -12.82
C GLU A 132 -15.32 9.33 -12.29
N SER A 133 -14.86 8.08 -12.11
CA SER A 133 -15.70 6.92 -11.80
C SER A 133 -15.36 6.22 -10.49
N TYR A 134 -14.28 6.64 -9.82
CA TYR A 134 -13.76 5.99 -8.62
C TYR A 134 -13.34 7.00 -7.56
N ARG A 135 -13.62 6.65 -6.30
CA ARG A 135 -13.17 7.39 -5.11
C ARG A 135 -12.81 6.41 -4.01
N GLU A 136 -11.71 6.70 -3.32
CA GLU A 136 -11.28 6.00 -2.12
C GLU A 136 -10.66 7.00 -1.14
N TYR A 137 -10.89 6.75 0.14
CA TYR A 137 -10.53 7.64 1.23
C TYR A 137 -9.55 6.92 2.16
N CYS A 138 -8.58 7.65 2.68
CA CYS A 138 -7.69 7.17 3.73
C CYS A 138 -7.69 8.14 4.90
N TYR A 139 -7.79 7.59 6.10
CA TYR A 139 -7.79 8.32 7.36
C TYR A 139 -6.59 7.84 8.15
N VAL A 140 -5.70 8.75 8.54
CA VAL A 140 -4.50 8.41 9.33
C VAL A 140 -4.52 9.22 10.62
N ASN A 141 -4.52 8.54 11.77
CA ASN A 141 -4.35 9.18 13.07
C ASN A 141 -2.86 9.47 13.32
N LYS A 142 -2.49 10.74 13.41
CA LYS A 142 -1.09 11.14 13.66
C LYS A 142 -0.58 10.73 15.04
N GLU A 143 -1.46 10.69 16.04
CA GLU A 143 -1.08 10.40 17.43
C GLU A 143 -0.88 8.90 17.67
N THR A 144 -1.52 8.04 16.89
CA THR A 144 -1.45 6.58 17.10
C THR A 144 -0.84 5.81 15.93
N GLY A 145 -0.67 6.44 14.76
CA GLY A 145 -0.29 5.73 13.53
C GLY A 145 -1.37 4.76 13.04
N PHE A 146 -2.58 4.83 13.60
CA PHE A 146 -3.71 4.05 13.12
C PHE A 146 -4.16 4.57 11.75
N TRP A 147 -4.61 3.68 10.86
CA TRP A 147 -5.23 4.10 9.60
C TRP A 147 -6.39 3.21 9.20
N GLU A 148 -7.27 3.78 8.39
CA GLU A 148 -8.37 3.10 7.75
C GLU A 148 -8.51 3.56 6.29
N VAL A 149 -8.87 2.62 5.40
CA VAL A 149 -9.16 2.88 3.99
C VAL A 149 -10.60 2.52 3.71
N SER A 150 -11.33 3.41 3.03
CA SER A 150 -12.76 3.25 2.78
C SER A 150 -13.17 3.74 1.40
N LYS A 151 -14.21 3.13 0.83
CA LYS A 151 -14.85 3.59 -0.42
C LYS A 151 -15.90 4.67 -0.18
N THR A 152 -16.27 4.89 1.07
CA THR A 152 -17.25 5.91 1.47
C THR A 152 -16.59 6.90 2.41
N GLU A 153 -16.86 8.18 2.20
CA GLU A 153 -16.40 9.23 3.09
C GLU A 153 -17.00 9.04 4.49
N PHE A 154 -16.15 8.88 5.50
CA PHE A 154 -16.58 8.90 6.89
C PHE A 154 -16.87 10.33 7.33
N LYS A 155 -17.98 10.50 8.03
CA LYS A 155 -18.20 11.64 8.90
C LYS A 155 -17.64 11.25 10.27
N GLU A 156 -16.95 12.18 10.93
CA GLU A 156 -16.24 11.93 12.20
C GLU A 156 -17.13 11.30 13.30
N ALA A 157 -18.46 11.51 13.23
CA ALA A 157 -19.44 10.91 14.13
C ALA A 157 -19.70 9.40 13.93
N ASP A 158 -19.32 8.84 12.78
CA ASP A 158 -19.64 7.45 12.40
C ASP A 158 -18.52 6.46 12.76
N VAL A 159 -17.35 6.94 13.16
CA VAL A 159 -16.20 6.07 13.40
C VAL A 159 -16.12 5.68 14.87
N LYS A 160 -16.33 4.38 15.12
CA LYS A 160 -16.03 3.77 16.44
C LYS A 160 -14.53 3.54 16.52
N TRP A 161 -13.82 4.51 17.08
CA TRP A 161 -12.42 4.35 17.45
C TRP A 161 -12.34 3.39 18.63
N PHE A 162 -11.97 2.14 18.37
CA PHE A 162 -11.80 1.07 19.37
C PHE A 162 -10.49 1.24 20.14
#